data_AF-A0A1E3LFS1-F1
#
_entry.id   AF-A0A1E3LFS1-F1
#
_cell.length_a   1.000
_cell.length_b   1.000
_cell.length_c   1.000
_cell.angle_alpha   90.00
_cell.angle_beta   90.00
_cell.angle_gamma   90.00
#
_symmetry.space_group_name_H-M   'P 1'
#
loop_
_entity.id
_entity.type
_entity.pdbx_description
1 polymer ?
#
loop_
_entity_poly.entity_id
_entity_poly.type
_entity_poly.pdbx_seq_one_letter_code
_entity_poly.pdbx_strand_id
1 'polypeptide(L)'
;MRRVVQGLAVAAAIGLTGLSQGAWAHAHIASSEPAAQATVEAPKVVRVTFDSALEGALSKLTVVDAKGRAVTDAKPELDAARKTLTLAVPALSAGDYQANWVAVASDGHRTQGTFKFTVK
;
A
#
# COMPACT_ATOMS: atom_id res chain seq x y z
N MET A 1 -4.86 70.09 -32.94
CA MET A 1 -4.25 68.75 -32.97
C MET A 1 -5.07 67.83 -32.06
N ARG A 2 -5.76 66.82 -32.61
CA ARG A 2 -6.53 65.82 -31.83
C ARG A 2 -5.63 64.60 -31.61
N ARG A 3 -5.61 64.06 -30.38
CA ARG A 3 -5.94 62.65 -30.01
C ARG A 3 -5.22 62.28 -28.71
N VAL A 4 -5.95 62.16 -27.59
CA VAL A 4 -6.59 60.94 -27.05
C VAL A 4 -5.71 60.38 -25.93
N VAL A 5 -6.23 60.48 -24.70
CA VAL A 5 -5.73 59.85 -23.48
C VAL A 5 -5.90 58.33 -23.61
N GLN A 6 -4.84 57.56 -23.41
CA GLN A 6 -4.86 56.12 -23.16
C GLN A 6 -3.94 55.92 -21.94
N GLY A 7 -4.42 55.63 -20.73
CA GLY A 7 -5.25 54.49 -20.34
C GLY A 7 -4.33 53.50 -19.62
N LEU A 8 -4.28 53.58 -18.28
CA LEU A 8 -3.50 52.66 -17.42
C LEU A 8 -3.91 51.21 -17.72
N ALA A 9 -2.96 50.37 -18.12
CA ALA A 9 -3.14 48.92 -18.16
C ALA A 9 -2.29 48.28 -17.05
N VAL A 10 -2.93 48.00 -15.92
CA VAL A 10 -2.39 47.14 -14.86
C VAL A 10 -2.48 45.71 -15.39
N ALA A 11 -1.35 45.16 -15.85
CA ALA A 11 -1.27 43.74 -16.19
C ALA A 11 -1.08 42.94 -14.89
N ALA A 12 -2.18 42.39 -14.37
CA ALA A 12 -2.17 41.44 -13.26
C ALA A 12 -1.44 40.16 -13.70
N ALA A 13 -0.26 39.91 -13.14
CA ALA A 13 0.42 38.62 -13.24
C ALA A 13 -0.35 37.60 -12.38
N ILE A 14 -1.23 36.82 -13.00
CA ILE A 14 -1.90 35.69 -12.36
C ILE A 14 -0.85 34.61 -12.14
N GLY A 15 -0.45 34.42 -10.88
CA GLY A 15 0.45 33.34 -10.49
C GLY A 15 -0.22 31.98 -10.73
N LEU A 16 0.31 31.22 -11.68
CA LEU A 16 0.07 29.77 -11.71
C LEU A 16 0.93 29.12 -10.62
N THR A 17 0.49 29.18 -9.38
CA THR A 17 0.95 28.22 -8.37
C THR A 17 0.30 26.89 -8.69
N GLY A 18 0.93 26.14 -9.59
CA GLY A 18 0.61 24.74 -9.83
C GLY A 18 0.71 24.00 -8.50
N LEU A 19 -0.44 23.68 -7.92
CA LEU A 19 -0.52 22.72 -6.83
C LEU A 19 -0.02 21.40 -7.41
N SER A 20 1.24 21.04 -7.12
CA SER A 20 1.75 19.70 -7.36
C SER A 20 0.94 18.75 -6.48
N GLN A 21 -0.21 18.31 -6.96
CA GLN A 21 -0.92 17.19 -6.37
C GLN A 21 0.04 16.02 -6.49
N GLY A 22 0.67 15.65 -5.38
CA GLY A 22 1.59 14.52 -5.34
C GLY A 22 0.81 13.30 -5.77
N ALA A 23 1.02 12.87 -7.01
CA ALA A 23 0.56 11.57 -7.45
C ALA A 23 1.29 10.54 -6.57
N TRP A 24 0.57 9.94 -5.63
CA TRP A 24 1.06 8.79 -4.87
C TRP A 24 1.14 7.62 -5.85
N ALA A 25 2.26 7.57 -6.56
CA ALA A 25 2.52 6.58 -7.60
C ALA A 25 2.93 5.25 -6.95
N HIS A 26 3.62 5.30 -5.81
CA HIS A 26 4.05 4.13 -5.06
C HIS A 26 2.96 3.57 -4.16
N ALA A 27 2.82 2.24 -4.12
CA ALA A 27 2.01 1.55 -3.13
C ALA A 27 2.75 1.47 -1.79
N HIS A 28 2.14 2.04 -0.74
CA HIS A 28 2.58 1.88 0.65
C HIS A 28 1.52 1.13 1.46
N ILE A 29 1.95 0.45 2.52
CA ILE A 29 1.01 -0.14 3.47
C ILE A 29 0.20 0.97 4.14
N ALA A 30 -1.12 0.86 4.03
CA ALA A 30 -2.07 1.63 4.81
C ALA A 30 -2.42 0.91 6.12
N SER A 31 -2.58 -0.41 6.09
CA SER A 31 -2.86 -1.22 7.28
C SER A 31 -2.53 -2.70 7.09
N SER A 32 -2.46 -3.44 8.21
CA SER A 32 -2.31 -4.89 8.22
C SER A 32 -3.24 -5.54 9.24
N GLU A 33 -3.64 -6.78 8.96
CA GLU A 33 -4.39 -7.63 9.88
C GLU A 33 -3.75 -9.03 9.89
N PRO A 34 -3.15 -9.50 10.99
CA PRO A 34 -2.94 -8.81 12.27
C PRO A 34 -2.17 -7.48 12.13
N ALA A 35 -2.41 -6.56 13.07
CA ALA A 35 -1.63 -5.33 13.14
C ALA A 35 -0.16 -5.65 13.42
N ALA A 36 0.75 -4.82 12.92
CA ALA A 36 2.17 -4.97 13.17
C ALA A 36 2.46 -5.01 14.68
N GLN A 37 3.30 -5.96 15.09
CA GLN A 37 3.67 -6.26 16.48
C GLN A 37 2.52 -6.68 17.40
N ALA A 38 1.33 -6.97 16.88
CA ALA A 38 0.21 -7.42 17.71
C ALA A 38 0.40 -8.85 18.23
N THR A 39 -0.12 -9.11 19.43
CA THR A 39 -0.37 -10.46 19.95
C THR A 39 -1.85 -10.79 19.77
N VAL A 40 -2.16 -11.84 19.01
CA VAL A 40 -3.52 -12.21 18.61
C VAL A 40 -3.81 -13.68 18.86
N GLU A 41 -5.10 -14.03 18.97
CA GLU A 41 -5.52 -15.42 18.77
C GLU A 41 -5.15 -15.88 17.36
N ALA A 42 -5.02 -17.21 17.15
CA ALA A 42 -4.65 -17.78 15.86
C ALA A 42 -5.56 -17.24 14.72
N PRO A 43 -5.03 -16.40 13.80
CA PRO A 43 -5.84 -15.84 12.73
C PRO A 43 -6.09 -16.89 11.65
N LYS A 44 -7.22 -16.75 10.94
CA LYS A 44 -7.51 -17.58 9.75
C LYS A 44 -6.94 -16.99 8.46
N VAL A 45 -6.65 -15.69 8.47
CA VAL A 45 -6.12 -14.94 7.33
C VAL A 45 -5.09 -13.93 7.79
N VAL A 46 -4.16 -13.59 6.91
CA VAL A 46 -3.31 -12.40 7.02
C VAL A 46 -3.63 -11.46 5.87
N ARG A 47 -3.81 -10.18 6.16
CA ARG A 47 -4.15 -9.14 5.19
C ARG A 47 -3.17 -7.99 5.22
N VAL A 48 -2.96 -7.42 4.05
CA VAL A 48 -2.22 -6.18 3.87
C VAL A 48 -3.01 -5.29 2.93
N THR A 49 -3.36 -4.10 3.40
CA THR A 49 -4.06 -3.07 2.62
C THR A 49 -3.10 -1.97 2.25
N PHE A 50 -3.13 -1.57 0.98
CA PHE A 50 -2.29 -0.55 0.41
C PHE A 50 -3.09 0.71 0.09
N ASP A 51 -2.42 1.85 0.03
CA ASP A 51 -3.02 3.12 -0.36
C ASP A 51 -3.33 3.20 -1.87
N SER A 52 -2.64 2.41 -2.67
CA SER A 52 -2.70 2.40 -4.13
C SER A 52 -3.15 1.06 -4.70
N ALA A 53 -3.74 1.09 -5.90
CA ALA A 53 -4.17 -0.13 -6.60
C ALA A 53 -2.98 -0.92 -7.14
N LEU A 54 -3.03 -2.24 -6.95
CA LEU A 54 -1.94 -3.17 -7.24
C LEU A 54 -2.14 -3.94 -8.55
N GLU A 55 -1.03 -4.24 -9.21
CA GLU A 55 -0.91 -5.30 -10.22
C GLU A 55 -0.81 -6.67 -9.51
N GLY A 56 -1.95 -7.37 -9.43
CA GLY A 56 -2.08 -8.60 -8.64
C GLY A 56 -1.12 -9.72 -9.05
N ALA A 57 -0.89 -9.90 -10.36
CA ALA A 57 0.03 -10.94 -10.86
C ALA A 57 1.50 -10.71 -10.46
N LEU A 58 1.86 -9.47 -10.09
CA LEU A 58 3.22 -9.08 -9.72
C LEU A 58 3.36 -8.82 -8.21
N SER A 59 2.25 -8.84 -7.47
CA SER A 59 2.19 -8.59 -6.03
C SER A 59 2.10 -9.91 -5.26
N LYS A 60 2.67 -9.95 -4.04
CA LYS A 60 2.82 -11.16 -3.25
C LYS A 60 2.65 -10.87 -1.76
N LEU A 61 2.14 -11.86 -1.04
CA LEU A 61 2.08 -11.90 0.42
C LEU A 61 2.41 -13.34 0.85
N THR A 62 3.40 -13.49 1.72
CA THR A 62 3.79 -14.77 2.33
C THR A 62 3.90 -14.60 3.83
N VAL A 63 3.61 -15.67 4.58
CA VAL A 63 3.76 -15.70 6.03
C VAL A 63 4.69 -16.84 6.39
N VAL A 64 5.67 -16.55 7.25
CA VAL A 64 6.67 -17.52 7.72
C VAL A 64 6.65 -17.64 9.24
N ASP A 65 6.98 -18.83 9.74
CA ASP A 65 7.20 -19.09 11.16
C ASP A 65 8.54 -18.53 11.65
N ALA A 66 8.82 -18.63 12.96
CA ALA A 66 10.08 -18.22 13.57
C ALA A 66 11.33 -18.92 13.00
N LYS A 67 11.18 -20.03 12.26
CA LYS A 67 12.27 -20.73 11.56
C LYS A 67 12.39 -20.31 10.09
N GLY A 68 11.61 -19.33 9.65
CA GLY A 68 11.59 -18.85 8.27
C GLY A 68 10.86 -19.77 7.30
N ARG A 69 10.09 -20.76 7.79
CA ARG A 69 9.34 -21.69 6.93
C ARG A 69 7.98 -21.09 6.60
N ALA A 70 7.59 -21.15 5.33
CA ALA A 70 6.25 -20.73 4.91
C ALA A 70 5.19 -21.56 5.63
N VAL A 71 4.15 -20.88 6.15
CA VAL A 71 3.04 -21.54 6.84
C VAL A 71 2.02 -22.15 5.87
N THR A 72 2.08 -21.76 4.59
CA THR A 72 1.17 -22.18 3.53
C THR A 72 1.81 -21.92 2.16
N ASP A 73 1.42 -22.70 1.15
CA ASP A 73 1.76 -22.50 -0.28
C ASP A 73 0.62 -21.81 -1.05
N ALA A 74 -0.46 -21.43 -0.37
CA ALA A 74 -1.58 -20.72 -0.98
C ALA A 74 -1.15 -19.38 -1.58
N LYS A 75 -1.80 -18.98 -2.68
CA LYS A 75 -1.62 -17.64 -3.25
C LYS A 75 -2.53 -16.65 -2.54
N PRO A 76 -2.09 -15.40 -2.30
CA PRO A 76 -2.98 -14.38 -1.78
C PRO A 76 -4.03 -13.99 -2.82
N GLU A 77 -5.23 -13.73 -2.35
CA GLU A 77 -6.31 -13.15 -3.13
C GLU A 77 -6.20 -11.62 -3.10
N LEU A 78 -6.40 -10.98 -4.25
CA LEU A 78 -6.53 -9.54 -4.35
C LEU A 78 -8.01 -9.19 -4.39
N ASP A 79 -8.43 -8.26 -3.54
CA ASP A 79 -9.81 -7.81 -3.49
C ASP A 79 -10.24 -7.05 -4.77
N ALA A 80 -11.55 -6.82 -4.90
CA ALA A 80 -12.11 -6.14 -6.08
C ALA A 80 -11.60 -4.69 -6.25
N ALA A 81 -11.25 -4.00 -5.16
CA ALA A 81 -10.67 -2.66 -5.24
C ALA A 81 -9.18 -2.66 -5.62
N ARG A 82 -8.57 -3.84 -5.73
CA ARG A 82 -7.14 -4.05 -6.03
C ARG A 82 -6.21 -3.44 -4.98
N LYS A 83 -6.63 -3.34 -3.72
CA LYS A 83 -5.85 -2.69 -2.66
C LYS A 83 -5.52 -3.60 -1.49
N THR A 84 -6.16 -4.75 -1.36
CA THR A 84 -5.95 -5.65 -0.22
C THR A 84 -5.55 -7.03 -0.69
N LEU A 85 -4.35 -7.47 -0.30
CA LEU A 85 -3.93 -8.85 -0.40
C LEU A 85 -4.41 -9.61 0.83
N THR A 86 -5.09 -10.74 0.63
CA THR A 86 -5.55 -11.65 1.69
C THR A 86 -4.95 -13.03 1.48
N LEU A 87 -4.17 -13.50 2.45
CA LEU A 87 -3.62 -14.86 2.47
C LEU A 87 -4.36 -15.71 3.51
N ALA A 88 -5.02 -16.77 3.08
CA ALA A 88 -5.54 -17.79 3.98
C ALA A 88 -4.37 -18.58 4.62
N VAL A 89 -4.40 -18.75 5.94
CA VAL A 89 -3.39 -19.48 6.70
C VAL A 89 -4.04 -20.66 7.44
N PRO A 90 -3.30 -21.76 7.68
CA PRO A 90 -3.81 -22.85 8.52
C PRO A 90 -3.94 -22.39 9.97
N ALA A 91 -4.47 -23.25 10.83
CA ALA A 91 -4.43 -23.02 12.27
C ALA A 91 -2.97 -22.88 12.73
N LEU A 92 -2.63 -21.68 13.21
CA LEU A 92 -1.29 -21.35 13.66
C LEU A 92 -1.11 -21.72 15.14
N SER A 93 0.00 -22.40 15.45
CA SER A 93 0.41 -22.60 16.85
C SER A 93 0.87 -21.28 17.47
N ALA A 94 0.83 -21.19 18.80
CA ALA A 94 1.41 -20.07 19.51
C ALA A 94 2.90 -19.87 19.14
N GLY A 95 3.31 -18.62 18.96
CA GLY A 95 4.65 -18.25 18.54
C GLY A 95 4.70 -17.03 17.62
N ASP A 96 5.91 -16.69 17.20
CA ASP A 96 6.18 -15.54 16.35
C ASP A 96 6.08 -15.87 14.86
N TYR A 97 5.49 -14.95 14.12
CA TYR A 97 5.31 -15.02 12.67
C TYR A 97 5.73 -13.71 12.01
N GLN A 98 6.16 -13.82 10.75
CA GLN A 98 6.48 -12.66 9.91
C GLN A 98 5.71 -12.75 8.59
N ALA A 99 4.99 -11.69 8.27
CA ALA A 99 4.40 -11.48 6.96
C ALA A 99 5.39 -10.69 6.09
N ASN A 100 5.69 -11.20 4.90
CA ASN A 100 6.51 -10.55 3.89
C ASN A 100 5.63 -10.20 2.69
N TRP A 101 5.78 -9.01 2.15
CA TRP A 101 4.96 -8.56 1.03
C TRP A 101 5.81 -7.87 -0.04
N VAL A 102 5.33 -7.99 -1.26
CA VAL A 102 5.78 -7.24 -2.44
C VAL A 102 4.54 -6.64 -3.08
N ALA A 103 4.54 -5.35 -3.33
CA ALA A 103 3.47 -4.64 -4.00
C ALA A 103 4.01 -4.00 -5.28
N VAL A 104 3.30 -4.18 -6.38
CA VAL A 104 3.56 -3.46 -7.62
C VAL A 104 2.35 -2.58 -7.90
N ALA A 105 2.54 -1.27 -7.87
CA ALA A 105 1.47 -0.33 -8.16
C ALA A 105 1.18 -0.26 -9.67
N SER A 106 0.06 0.37 -10.04
CA SER A 106 -0.35 0.51 -11.45
C SER A 106 0.61 1.34 -12.30
N ASP A 107 1.51 2.11 -11.68
CA ASP A 107 2.60 2.83 -12.34
C ASP A 107 3.82 1.95 -12.66
N GLY A 108 3.79 0.68 -12.24
CA GLY A 108 4.86 -0.30 -12.44
C GLY A 108 5.94 -0.32 -11.35
N HIS A 109 5.92 0.60 -10.38
CA HIS A 109 6.92 0.61 -9.32
C HIS A 109 6.66 -0.50 -8.30
N ARG A 110 7.75 -1.18 -7.94
CA ARG A 110 7.76 -2.24 -6.93
C ARG A 110 8.20 -1.68 -5.57
N THR A 111 7.39 -1.91 -4.55
CA THR A 111 7.74 -1.75 -3.14
C THR A 111 7.66 -3.10 -2.42
N GLN A 112 8.36 -3.23 -1.30
CA GLN A 112 8.35 -4.44 -0.49
C GLN A 112 8.61 -4.13 0.97
N GLY A 113 8.25 -5.06 1.86
CA GLY A 113 8.51 -4.92 3.28
C GLY A 113 8.02 -6.12 4.06
N THR A 114 8.08 -6.00 5.38
CA THR A 114 7.67 -7.04 6.31
C THR A 114 7.03 -6.45 7.56
N PHE A 115 6.23 -7.25 8.27
CA PHE A 115 5.82 -6.98 9.64
C PHE A 115 5.71 -8.29 10.42
N LYS A 116 5.77 -8.20 11.75
CA LYS A 116 5.69 -9.35 12.66
C LYS A 116 4.41 -9.33 13.46
N PHE A 117 3.95 -10.49 13.89
CA PHE A 117 2.87 -10.66 14.87
C PHE A 117 3.12 -11.94 15.68
N THR A 118 2.52 -12.02 16.85
CA THR A 118 2.64 -13.17 17.76
C THR A 118 1.27 -13.81 17.93
N VAL A 119 1.20 -15.13 17.80
CA VAL A 119 0.01 -15.92 18.17
C VAL A 119 0.15 -16.36 19.62
N LYS A 120 -0.88 -16.14 20.44
CA LYS A 120 -0.95 -16.58 21.84
C LYS A 120 -1.79 -17.84 22.01
#